data_AF-A0A839NGV0-F1
#
_entry.id   AF-A0A839NGV0-F1
#
_cell.length_a   1.000
_cell.length_b   1.000
_cell.length_c   1.000
_cell.angle_alpha   90.00
_cell.angle_beta   90.00
_cell.angle_gamma   90.00
#
_symmetry.space_group_name_H-M   'P 1'
#
loop_
_entity.id
_entity.type
_entity.pdbx_description
1 polymer ?
#
loop_
_entity_poly.entity_id
_entity_poly.type
_entity_poly.pdbx_seq_one_letter_code
_entity_poly.pdbx_strand_id
1 'polypeptide(L)'
;MNTINFIKKYALAMVAVATVLTFSAFKVSGGDGQQKRMTVAVYFHGNPTIPSQVENEALWNTDPNDESCNAINQKACMQLVEHTDLTGSNTLDPAKITLGSVNTGAGYVPTRTGGSSSTPFNPINRS
;
A
#
# COMPACT_ATOMS: atom_id res chain seq x y z
N MET A 1 3.19 -32.08 -36.14
CA MET A 1 2.59 -30.89 -35.50
C MET A 1 3.25 -30.71 -34.13
N ASN A 2 3.83 -29.53 -33.91
CA ASN A 2 4.88 -29.28 -32.92
C ASN A 2 4.32 -29.16 -31.48
N THR A 3 4.49 -30.21 -30.69
CA THR A 3 4.23 -30.27 -29.23
C THR A 3 5.17 -29.37 -28.41
N ILE A 4 6.23 -28.85 -29.02
CA ILE A 4 7.25 -27.98 -28.38
C ILE A 4 6.68 -26.60 -28.01
N ASN A 5 5.63 -26.13 -28.69
CA ASN A 5 5.07 -24.79 -28.44
C ASN A 5 4.13 -24.73 -27.23
N PHE A 6 3.65 -25.87 -26.71
CA PHE A 6 2.72 -25.87 -25.58
C PHE A 6 3.45 -25.76 -24.23
N ILE A 7 4.62 -26.39 -24.08
CA ILE A 7 5.39 -26.39 -22.83
C ILE A 7 5.94 -24.99 -22.51
N LYS A 8 6.31 -24.20 -23.52
CA LYS A 8 6.81 -22.83 -23.33
C LYS A 8 5.79 -21.86 -22.74
N LYS A 9 4.48 -22.08 -22.97
CA LYS A 9 3.43 -21.18 -22.48
C LYS A 9 3.15 -21.35 -20.98
N TYR A 10 3.32 -22.55 -20.45
CA TYR A 10 3.04 -22.85 -19.03
C TYR A 10 4.27 -22.71 -18.13
N ALA A 11 5.49 -22.87 -18.66
CA ALA A 11 6.71 -22.60 -17.89
C ALA A 11 6.87 -21.11 -17.55
N LEU A 12 6.39 -20.21 -18.42
CA LEU A 12 6.54 -18.76 -18.23
C LEU A 12 5.51 -18.18 -17.23
N ALA A 13 4.36 -18.86 -17.03
CA ALA A 13 3.33 -18.44 -16.09
C ALA A 13 3.67 -18.79 -14.62
N MET A 14 4.45 -19.84 -14.39
CA MET A 14 4.87 -20.24 -13.03
C MET A 14 6.04 -19.41 -12.48
N VAL A 15 6.85 -18.78 -13.35
CA VAL A 15 7.97 -17.93 -12.92
C VAL A 15 7.48 -16.55 -12.41
N ALA A 16 6.28 -16.11 -12.80
CA ALA A 16 5.72 -14.83 -12.36
C ALA A 16 5.16 -14.85 -10.93
N VAL A 17 4.90 -16.04 -10.35
CA VAL A 17 4.33 -16.16 -8.99
C VAL A 17 5.41 -16.34 -7.91
N ALA A 18 6.66 -16.65 -8.29
CA ALA A 18 7.75 -16.91 -7.35
C ALA A 18 8.66 -15.71 -7.04
N THR A 19 8.53 -14.57 -7.75
CA THR A 19 9.46 -13.43 -7.63
C THR A 19 9.12 -12.43 -6.52
N VAL A 20 8.02 -12.63 -5.76
CA VAL A 20 7.63 -11.69 -4.69
C VAL A 20 8.34 -11.98 -3.36
N LEU A 21 9.05 -13.11 -3.21
CA LEU A 21 9.60 -13.52 -1.90
C LEU A 21 11.13 -13.39 -1.73
N THR A 22 11.85 -12.71 -2.63
CA THR A 22 13.30 -12.59 -2.48
C THR A 22 13.84 -11.20 -2.82
N PHE A 23 13.49 -10.20 -2.00
CA PHE A 23 14.42 -9.10 -1.71
C PHE A 23 15.11 -9.37 -0.38
N SER A 24 16.07 -10.29 -0.50
CA SER A 24 17.42 -10.29 0.08
C SER A 24 17.71 -9.35 1.25
N ALA A 25 18.23 -9.98 2.29
CA ALA A 25 18.93 -9.37 3.41
C ALA A 25 20.01 -8.35 2.99
N PHE A 26 19.73 -7.06 3.16
CA PHE A 26 20.78 -6.10 3.43
C PHE A 26 21.07 -6.12 4.95
N LYS A 27 22.10 -6.89 5.32
CA LYS A 27 22.92 -6.64 6.50
C LYS A 27 23.98 -5.62 6.08
N VAL A 28 23.77 -4.34 6.40
CA VAL A 28 24.86 -3.36 6.49
C VAL A 28 25.12 -3.17 7.98
N SER A 29 26.31 -3.59 8.40
CA SER A 29 26.87 -3.34 9.72
C SER A 29 27.23 -1.87 9.89
N GLY A 30 26.84 -1.26 11.01
CA GLY A 30 27.45 -0.03 11.52
C GLY A 30 26.46 1.08 11.85
N GLY A 31 26.34 1.39 13.14
CA GLY A 31 25.90 2.69 13.67
C GLY A 31 24.40 2.93 13.75
N ASP A 32 23.81 2.69 14.93
CA ASP A 32 22.70 3.42 15.60
C ASP A 32 21.55 4.08 14.81
N GLY A 33 21.28 3.66 13.57
CA GLY A 33 20.16 4.12 12.72
C GLY A 33 19.29 2.98 12.16
N GLN A 34 19.48 1.76 12.66
CA GLN A 34 18.86 0.52 12.15
C GLN A 34 17.57 0.08 12.86
N GLN A 35 16.73 1.00 13.32
CA GLN A 35 15.29 0.73 13.25
C GLN A 35 14.89 0.87 11.78
N LYS A 36 15.17 -0.20 11.02
CA LYS A 36 14.82 -0.33 9.60
C LYS A 36 13.41 0.20 9.39
N ARG A 37 13.28 1.16 8.48
CA ARG A 37 12.05 1.62 7.84
C ARG A 37 11.34 0.41 7.23
N MET A 38 10.66 -0.38 8.05
CA MET A 38 9.84 -1.49 7.60
C MET A 38 8.59 -0.86 7.05
N THR A 39 8.47 -0.89 5.72
CA THR A 39 7.27 -0.44 5.05
C THR A 39 6.16 -1.44 5.33
N VAL A 40 5.00 -0.95 5.77
CA VAL A 40 3.81 -1.72 6.07
C VAL A 40 2.68 -1.26 5.15
N ALA A 41 1.88 -2.20 4.66
CA ALA A 41 0.67 -1.87 3.93
C ALA A 41 -0.45 -1.54 4.92
N VAL A 42 -1.12 -0.41 4.71
CA VAL A 42 -2.40 -0.12 5.34
C VAL A 42 -3.49 -0.07 4.28
N TYR A 43 -4.64 -0.64 4.61
CA TYR A 43 -5.79 -0.81 3.74
C TYR A 43 -6.93 0.08 4.25
N PHE A 44 -7.70 0.59 3.30
CA PHE A 44 -8.87 1.42 3.57
C PHE A 44 -10.10 0.54 3.79
N HIS A 45 -10.83 0.79 4.88
CA HIS A 45 -12.03 0.05 5.29
C HIS A 45 -13.32 0.88 5.26
N GLY A 46 -13.25 2.12 4.78
CA GLY A 46 -14.42 2.98 4.61
C GLY A 46 -15.05 2.88 3.22
N ASN A 47 -16.07 3.71 3.01
CA ASN A 47 -16.70 3.96 1.72
C ASN A 47 -15.90 5.02 0.92
N PRO A 48 -15.32 4.67 -0.24
CA PRO A 48 -14.49 5.59 -1.00
C PRO A 48 -15.29 6.64 -1.77
N THR A 49 -16.63 6.61 -1.72
CA THR A 49 -17.48 7.68 -2.26
C THR A 49 -17.77 8.78 -1.24
N ILE A 50 -17.32 8.61 0.02
CA ILE A 50 -17.51 9.56 1.11
C ILE A 50 -16.14 10.18 1.46
N PRO A 51 -15.92 11.49 1.20
CA PRO A 51 -14.60 12.12 1.41
C PRO A 51 -14.14 12.06 2.87
N SER A 52 -15.04 12.33 3.82
CA SER A 52 -14.74 12.31 5.25
C SER A 52 -14.34 10.93 5.78
N GLN A 53 -14.69 9.84 5.06
CA GLN A 53 -14.22 8.51 5.42
C GLN A 53 -12.82 8.25 4.87
N VAL A 54 -12.54 8.66 3.63
CA VAL A 54 -11.18 8.57 3.06
C VAL A 54 -10.16 9.38 3.87
N GLU A 55 -10.59 10.51 4.42
CA GLU A 55 -9.81 11.40 5.28
C GLU A 55 -9.60 10.88 6.70
N ASN A 56 -10.36 9.88 7.14
CA ASN A 56 -10.28 9.39 8.52
C ASN A 56 -9.19 8.33 8.67
N GLU A 57 -8.07 8.69 9.30
CA GLU A 57 -6.91 7.82 9.55
C GLU A 57 -7.27 6.52 10.29
N ALA A 58 -8.31 6.51 11.12
CA ALA A 58 -8.75 5.31 11.83
C ALA A 58 -9.36 4.25 10.90
N LEU A 59 -9.78 4.62 9.69
CA LEU A 59 -10.27 3.70 8.66
C LEU A 59 -9.13 3.14 7.78
N TRP A 60 -7.89 3.49 8.09
CA TRP A 60 -6.68 2.97 7.45
C TRP A 60 -5.88 2.16 8.46
N ASN A 61 -5.85 0.84 8.28
CA ASN A 61 -5.17 -0.07 9.20
C ASN A 61 -4.45 -1.21 8.45
N THR A 62 -3.67 -2.01 9.15
CA THR A 62 -2.87 -3.08 8.53
C THR A 62 -3.68 -4.33 8.14
N ASP A 63 -4.96 -4.41 8.50
CA ASP A 63 -5.79 -5.56 8.16
C ASP A 63 -6.13 -5.49 6.67
N PRO A 64 -5.87 -6.56 5.88
CA PRO A 64 -6.22 -6.58 4.47
C PRO A 64 -7.71 -6.32 4.26
N ASN A 65 -8.06 -5.53 3.25
CA ASN A 65 -9.43 -5.45 2.76
C ASN A 65 -9.69 -6.50 1.67
N ASP A 66 -10.95 -6.81 1.41
CA ASP A 66 -11.37 -7.75 0.37
C ASP A 66 -11.40 -7.12 -1.04
N GLU A 67 -10.61 -6.06 -1.26
CA GLU A 67 -10.67 -5.22 -2.44
C GLU A 67 -9.47 -5.42 -3.36
N SER A 68 -9.70 -5.34 -4.67
CA SER A 68 -8.61 -5.42 -5.65
C SER A 68 -7.95 -4.06 -5.85
N CYS A 69 -6.84 -3.82 -5.16
CA CYS A 69 -6.03 -2.60 -5.33
C CYS A 69 -5.17 -2.71 -6.60
N ASN A 70 -5.79 -2.49 -7.76
CA ASN A 70 -5.19 -2.71 -9.08
C ASN A 70 -4.57 -1.46 -9.74
N ALA A 71 -4.33 -0.40 -8.96
CA ALA A 71 -3.74 0.87 -9.37
C ALA A 71 -4.52 1.65 -10.44
N ILE A 72 -5.78 1.29 -10.69
CA ILE A 72 -6.69 2.11 -11.50
C ILE A 72 -7.16 3.24 -10.57
N ASN A 73 -6.70 4.47 -10.80
CA ASN A 73 -6.83 5.63 -9.90
C ASN A 73 -8.27 6.16 -9.78
N GLN A 74 -9.20 5.36 -9.24
CA GLN A 74 -10.60 5.75 -9.13
C GLN A 74 -11.05 5.88 -7.68
N LYS A 75 -10.56 5.04 -6.76
CA LYS A 75 -11.02 5.00 -5.36
C LYS A 75 -9.92 4.58 -4.38
N ALA A 76 -9.99 5.06 -3.15
CA ALA A 76 -9.12 4.66 -2.04
C ALA A 76 -9.10 3.12 -1.84
N CYS A 77 -7.90 2.55 -1.66
CA CYS A 77 -7.72 1.11 -1.47
C CYS A 77 -6.61 0.76 -0.45
N MET A 78 -5.34 1.05 -0.74
CA MET A 78 -4.24 0.81 0.21
C MET A 78 -3.12 1.84 0.05
N GLN A 79 -2.20 1.91 0.99
CA GLN A 79 -0.97 2.69 0.90
C GLN A 79 0.16 2.01 1.67
N LEU A 80 1.39 2.27 1.25
CA LEU A 80 2.59 1.80 1.92
C LEU A 80 3.14 2.92 2.80
N VAL A 81 3.28 2.67 4.10
CA VAL A 81 3.77 3.64 5.09
C VAL A 81 4.89 3.02 5.93
N GLU A 82 5.64 3.82 6.68
CA GLU A 82 6.59 3.26 7.65
C GLU A 82 5.83 2.79 8.90
N HIS A 83 6.31 1.74 9.56
CA HIS A 83 5.71 1.27 10.80
C HIS A 83 5.63 2.38 11.89
N THR A 84 6.55 3.35 11.86
CA THR A 84 6.55 4.52 12.75
C THR A 84 5.47 5.56 12.45
N ASP A 85 4.74 5.39 11.34
CA ASP A 85 3.58 6.21 10.97
C ASP A 85 2.26 5.62 11.53
N LEU A 86 2.34 4.51 12.26
CA LEU A 86 1.19 3.83 12.86
C LEU A 86 1.06 4.12 14.35
N THR A 87 -0.18 4.09 14.83
CA THR A 87 -0.50 4.06 16.26
C THR A 87 -0.23 2.66 16.83
N GLY A 88 -0.29 2.54 18.17
CA GLY A 88 -0.23 1.23 18.84
C GLY A 88 -1.37 0.26 18.47
N SER A 89 -2.42 0.74 17.79
CA SER A 89 -3.55 -0.05 17.30
C SER A 89 -3.43 -0.42 15.81
N ASN A 90 -2.26 -0.22 15.19
CA ASN A 90 -2.00 -0.48 13.76
C ASN A 90 -2.87 0.34 12.79
N THR A 91 -3.41 1.47 13.23
CA THR A 91 -4.03 2.48 12.36
C THR A 91 -3.02 3.56 12.02
N LEU A 92 -3.28 4.38 10.99
CA LEU A 92 -2.47 5.58 10.76
C LEU A 92 -2.50 6.52 11.97
N ASP A 93 -1.34 7.10 12.31
CA ASP A 93 -1.19 8.14 13.32
C ASP A 93 -1.38 9.53 12.68
N PRO A 94 -2.45 10.28 13.03
CA PRO A 94 -2.71 11.62 12.48
C PRO A 94 -1.59 12.64 12.72
N ALA A 95 -0.76 12.44 13.75
CA ALA A 95 0.41 13.29 14.00
C ALA A 95 1.55 13.04 12.99
N LYS A 96 1.60 11.83 12.41
CA LYS A 96 2.62 11.41 11.43
C LYS A 96 2.17 11.64 10.01
N ILE A 97 0.94 11.26 9.70
CA ILE A 97 0.31 11.42 8.39
C ILE A 97 -1.11 11.94 8.62
N THR A 98 -1.35 13.17 8.17
CA THR A 98 -2.72 13.72 8.11
C THR A 98 -3.25 13.56 6.70
N LEU A 99 -4.45 12.99 6.57
CA LEU A 99 -5.08 12.71 5.30
C LEU A 99 -6.01 13.84 4.82
N GLY A 100 -6.06 14.00 3.52
CA GLY A 100 -7.07 14.71 2.75
C GLY A 100 -7.68 13.78 1.72
N SER A 101 -8.60 14.28 0.90
CA SER A 101 -9.14 13.54 -0.23
C SER A 101 -9.17 14.37 -1.51
N VAL A 102 -9.07 13.68 -2.65
CA VAL A 102 -9.26 14.26 -3.99
C VAL A 102 -10.29 13.44 -4.75
N ASN A 103 -11.26 14.13 -5.36
CA ASN A 103 -12.29 13.52 -6.18
C ASN A 103 -11.74 13.14 -7.57
N THR A 104 -12.00 11.92 -8.01
CA THR A 104 -11.56 11.36 -9.30
C THR A 104 -12.67 11.26 -10.35
N GLY A 105 -13.89 11.68 -10.01
CA GLY A 105 -15.14 11.46 -10.75
C GLY A 105 -15.83 10.13 -10.42
N ALA A 106 -15.08 9.10 -10.03
CA ALA A 106 -15.59 7.78 -9.64
C ALA A 106 -15.65 7.57 -8.12
N GLY A 107 -14.99 8.43 -7.36
CA GLY A 107 -14.89 8.40 -5.91
C GLY A 107 -13.78 9.31 -5.43
N TYR A 108 -13.22 8.98 -4.27
CA TYR A 108 -12.16 9.74 -3.63
C TYR A 108 -10.92 8.88 -3.43
N VAL A 109 -9.75 9.49 -3.62
CA VAL A 109 -8.44 8.92 -3.30
C VAL A 109 -7.80 9.75 -2.19
N PRO A 110 -7.02 9.14 -1.29
CA PRO A 110 -6.40 9.89 -0.21
C PRO A 110 -5.28 10.79 -0.76
N THR A 111 -5.07 11.92 -0.11
CA THR A 111 -3.89 12.77 -0.28
C THR A 111 -3.28 13.03 1.08
N ARG A 112 -2.01 13.40 1.11
CA ARG A 112 -1.37 13.84 2.34
C ARG A 112 -1.48 15.35 2.45
N THR A 113 -2.07 15.84 3.53
CA THR A 113 -2.25 17.27 3.81
C THR A 113 -1.32 17.77 4.93
N GLY A 114 -0.75 16.86 5.72
CA GLY A 114 0.12 17.22 6.83
C GLY A 114 0.84 16.04 7.52
N GLY A 115 1.25 16.27 8.76
CA GLY A 115 1.96 15.32 9.62
C GLY A 115 3.49 15.35 9.47
N SER A 116 4.20 14.79 10.45
CA SER A 116 5.67 14.87 10.53
C SER A 116 6.43 13.82 9.72
N SER A 117 5.76 12.85 9.10
CA SER A 117 6.43 11.73 8.43
C SER A 117 7.24 12.17 7.22
N SER A 118 8.37 11.52 6.94
CA SER A 118 9.12 11.74 5.69
C SER A 118 8.81 10.70 4.61
N THR A 119 7.86 9.79 4.86
CA THR A 119 7.55 8.72 3.92
C THR A 119 6.94 9.26 2.62
N PRO A 120 7.40 8.76 1.46
CA PRO A 120 6.75 9.05 0.19
C PRO A 120 5.29 8.61 0.23
N PHE A 121 4.38 9.53 -0.09
CA PHE A 121 2.95 9.25 -0.06
C PHE A 121 2.46 8.82 -1.44
N ASN A 122 2.37 7.50 -1.65
CA ASN A 122 1.97 6.90 -2.92
C ASN A 122 0.84 5.88 -2.69
N PRO A 123 -0.43 6.32 -2.60
CA PRO A 123 -1.55 5.42 -2.41
C PRO A 123 -1.77 4.55 -3.65
N ILE A 124 -2.05 3.27 -3.43
CA ILE A 124 -2.50 2.34 -4.47
C ILE A 124 -4.02 2.33 -4.44
N ASN A 125 -4.61 2.70 -5.56
CA ASN A 125 -6.05 2.87 -5.71
C ASN A 125 -6.71 1.65 -6.38
N ARG A 126 -8.03 1.54 -6.24
CA ARG A 126 -8.86 0.55 -6.96
C ARG A 126 -9.72 1.22 -8.02
N SER A 127 -10.09 0.42 -9.02
CA SER A 127 -11.16 0.73 -10.00
C SER A 127 -12.54 0.87 -9.31
#